data_AF-A0A7U6KK78-F1
#
_entry.id   AF-A0A7U6KK78-F1
#
_cell.length_a   1.000
_cell.length_b   1.000
_cell.length_c   1.000
_cell.angle_alpha   90.00
_cell.angle_beta   90.00
_cell.angle_gamma   90.00
#
_symmetry.space_group_name_H-M   'P 1'
#
loop_
_entity.id
_entity.type
_entity.pdbx_description
1 polymer ?
#
loop_
_entity_poly.entity_id
_entity_poly.type
_entity_poly.pdbx_seq_one_letter_code
_entity_poly.pdbx_strand_id
1 'polypeptide(L)'
;MSKRIQKIILLGLCLLLLTSCKSTPEDAVVIKKDSDKVIQKAAENSGKAYTAPDKMKQTLENKTKNLSVSIDVDVKMKKNIDYPVVEVEKREFTQEEADRYLDTFIGKKTFYKVPEDWTKSEIENRIIELKKMLADDKDAVADNGKKVSTVIKDLRKKMDTAPKEDPVENASKKFIASGQQGGKRIFGYCNEEDGRKAYLSISNSCDGNTVEAIYTRFENENQEDYTSINTSDYTSNIKFEKLKLSKDDAETEAVDLLNKLQIKGFEPRKVSLAIDSDTAATYNNTKKKATVKTAYMVLFTKSYNGMPAVVQDTIGTVSRMNGKSIETIEGKADLKGTDEQDVDEEYAKQWYYETVAVFIDDSGIVGFHYQSPSNISKVVTKSSSLLAFQDVEKIIKKMMLVKYQVADEAKMTIKGKRLELSLARIKEKNQDAKGIFVPVWTLYGDTVVYYDKNKTGPKDEQEKAVNTEILSINAVDGSMIHLNEFDED
;
A
#
# COMPACT_ATOMS: atom_id res chain seq x y z
N MET A 1 14.95 -53.93 -22.11
CA MET A 1 14.01 -54.62 -23.02
C MET A 1 13.96 -56.11 -22.64
N SER A 2 13.06 -56.50 -21.74
CA SER A 2 12.43 -57.83 -21.71
C SER A 2 11.16 -57.71 -20.84
N LYS A 3 10.05 -58.27 -21.34
CA LYS A 3 8.70 -58.23 -20.74
C LYS A 3 8.43 -59.54 -19.99
N ARG A 4 7.59 -59.48 -18.95
CA ARG A 4 6.64 -60.52 -18.44
C ARG A 4 5.88 -59.88 -17.25
N ILE A 5 4.65 -59.36 -17.38
CA ILE A 5 3.33 -60.05 -17.26
C ILE A 5 3.35 -61.03 -16.06
N GLN A 6 2.64 -60.85 -14.94
CA GLN A 6 1.18 -61.06 -14.77
C GLN A 6 0.70 -60.73 -13.32
N LYS A 7 -0.63 -60.58 -13.16
CA LYS A 7 -1.44 -60.06 -12.04
C LYS A 7 -1.53 -60.98 -10.80
N ILE A 8 -1.79 -60.42 -9.60
CA ILE A 8 -2.64 -60.91 -8.47
C ILE A 8 -2.78 -59.72 -7.49
N ILE A 9 -3.90 -58.98 -7.47
CA ILE A 9 -5.01 -59.05 -6.49
C ILE A 9 -4.54 -59.04 -5.02
N LEU A 10 -4.64 -57.87 -4.36
CA LEU A 10 -5.02 -57.80 -2.94
C LEU A 10 -5.91 -56.57 -2.74
N LEU A 11 -7.21 -56.83 -2.68
CA LEU A 11 -8.28 -55.91 -2.32
C LEU A 11 -8.50 -56.06 -0.80
N GLY A 12 -8.59 -54.95 -0.07
CA GLY A 12 -9.29 -54.91 1.22
C GLY A 12 -8.51 -54.38 2.40
N LEU A 13 -8.47 -53.04 2.55
CA LEU A 13 -8.89 -52.31 3.76
C LEU A 13 -8.56 -50.82 3.57
N CYS A 14 -9.54 -50.01 3.17
CA CYS A 14 -9.58 -48.55 3.42
C CYS A 14 -10.96 -48.02 2.99
N LEU A 15 -12.01 -48.60 3.58
CA LEU A 15 -13.29 -47.93 3.77
C LEU A 15 -13.28 -47.47 5.22
N LEU A 16 -13.22 -46.15 5.44
CA LEU A 16 -13.69 -45.38 6.60
C LEU A 16 -12.86 -44.09 6.80
N LEU A 17 -12.90 -43.16 5.84
CA LEU A 17 -12.67 -41.72 6.09
C LEU A 17 -13.46 -40.90 5.07
N LEU A 18 -14.79 -40.89 5.22
CA LEU A 18 -15.65 -39.86 4.65
C LEU A 18 -16.52 -39.31 5.77
N THR A 19 -16.36 -38.01 6.03
CA THR A 19 -17.32 -37.00 6.55
C THR A 19 -16.48 -35.91 7.26
N SER A 20 -16.52 -34.61 6.94
CA SER A 20 -17.35 -33.84 6.02
C SER A 20 -16.57 -32.64 5.48
N CYS A 21 -16.18 -32.66 4.20
CA CYS A 21 -16.19 -31.41 3.43
C CYS A 21 -17.67 -31.15 3.12
N LYS A 22 -18.27 -30.15 3.77
CA LYS A 22 -19.57 -29.65 3.30
C LYS A 22 -19.32 -29.07 1.91
N SER A 23 -19.99 -29.64 0.93
CA SER A 23 -20.09 -29.06 -0.41
C SER A 23 -20.47 -27.59 -0.30
N THR A 24 -19.68 -26.73 -0.92
CA THR A 24 -20.01 -25.32 -1.15
C THR A 24 -21.44 -25.24 -1.71
N PRO A 25 -22.34 -24.41 -1.16
CA PRO A 25 -23.68 -24.28 -1.69
C PRO A 25 -23.63 -23.87 -3.17
N GLU A 26 -24.27 -24.65 -4.04
CA GLU A 26 -24.33 -24.43 -5.50
C GLU A 26 -25.05 -23.13 -5.90
N ASP A 27 -25.60 -22.37 -4.94
CA ASP A 27 -26.29 -21.09 -5.17
C ASP A 27 -25.51 -19.84 -4.71
N ALA A 28 -24.22 -19.97 -4.39
CA ALA A 28 -23.34 -18.81 -4.36
C ALA A 28 -23.04 -18.38 -5.80
N VAL A 29 -24.00 -17.70 -6.43
CA VAL A 29 -23.79 -16.97 -7.68
C VAL A 29 -22.74 -15.89 -7.39
N VAL A 30 -21.48 -16.24 -7.55
CA VAL A 30 -20.40 -15.28 -7.75
C VAL A 30 -20.75 -14.57 -9.05
N ILE A 31 -21.34 -13.38 -8.94
CA ILE A 31 -21.63 -12.53 -10.10
C ILE A 31 -20.27 -12.27 -10.76
N LYS A 32 -20.02 -12.95 -11.87
CA LYS A 32 -18.75 -12.91 -12.61
C LYS A 32 -18.49 -11.45 -13.03
N LYS A 33 -17.31 -10.92 -12.68
CA LYS A 33 -16.83 -9.57 -13.06
C LYS A 33 -16.64 -9.51 -14.57
N ASP A 34 -17.68 -9.14 -15.28
CA ASP A 34 -17.68 -8.95 -16.73
C ASP A 34 -17.82 -7.44 -16.97
N SER A 35 -16.68 -6.78 -17.21
CA SER A 35 -16.60 -5.33 -17.37
C SER A 35 -17.59 -4.81 -18.42
N ASP A 36 -17.84 -5.59 -19.48
CA ASP A 36 -18.80 -5.24 -20.53
C ASP A 36 -20.25 -5.22 -20.00
N LYS A 37 -20.61 -6.17 -19.11
CA LYS A 37 -21.93 -6.17 -18.46
C LYS A 37 -22.10 -5.00 -17.50
N VAL A 38 -21.05 -4.62 -16.78
CA VAL A 38 -21.08 -3.45 -15.90
C VAL A 38 -21.27 -2.19 -16.72
N ILE A 39 -20.52 -2.04 -17.83
CA ILE A 39 -20.67 -0.94 -18.79
C ILE A 39 -22.11 -0.86 -19.31
N GLN A 40 -22.67 -1.99 -19.76
CA GLN A 40 -24.02 -2.04 -20.29
C GLN A 40 -25.06 -1.60 -19.24
N LYS A 41 -25.02 -2.20 -18.04
CA LYS A 41 -25.95 -1.85 -16.94
C LYS A 41 -25.80 -0.41 -16.47
N ALA A 42 -24.58 0.13 -16.46
CA ALA A 42 -24.35 1.52 -16.07
C ALA A 42 -25.04 2.50 -17.02
N ALA A 43 -25.11 2.17 -18.32
CA ALA A 43 -25.73 3.02 -19.33
C ALA A 43 -27.28 2.93 -19.32
N GLU A 44 -27.85 1.78 -18.95
CA GLU A 44 -29.30 1.56 -18.87
C GLU A 44 -29.93 2.49 -17.81
N ASN A 45 -30.94 3.31 -18.18
CA ASN A 45 -31.64 4.24 -17.26
C ASN A 45 -30.74 5.28 -16.54
N SER A 46 -29.63 5.66 -17.18
CA SER A 46 -28.73 6.73 -16.75
C SER A 46 -29.43 8.09 -16.54
N GLY A 47 -28.89 8.94 -15.64
CA GLY A 47 -29.36 10.31 -15.42
C GLY A 47 -30.45 10.50 -14.35
N LYS A 48 -30.74 9.48 -13.54
CA LYS A 48 -31.63 9.61 -12.37
C LYS A 48 -30.85 10.06 -11.13
N ALA A 49 -31.43 10.98 -10.37
CA ALA A 49 -30.89 11.34 -9.06
C ALA A 49 -30.85 10.10 -8.14
N TYR A 50 -29.71 9.86 -7.51
CA TYR A 50 -29.51 8.77 -6.58
C TYR A 50 -29.64 9.26 -5.14
N THR A 51 -30.33 8.47 -4.30
CA THR A 51 -30.55 8.79 -2.89
C THR A 51 -30.33 7.55 -2.03
N ALA A 52 -29.69 7.76 -0.88
CA ALA A 52 -29.56 6.78 0.20
C ALA A 52 -29.99 7.44 1.53
N PRO A 53 -30.46 6.66 2.53
CA PRO A 53 -30.71 7.17 3.86
C PRO A 53 -29.40 7.64 4.50
N ASP A 54 -29.46 8.58 5.45
CA ASP A 54 -28.23 9.07 6.13
C ASP A 54 -27.64 8.02 7.11
N LYS A 55 -28.41 6.99 7.49
CA LYS A 55 -28.00 5.92 8.40
C LYS A 55 -28.50 4.54 7.94
N MET A 56 -27.73 3.51 8.29
CA MET A 56 -28.08 2.10 8.12
C MET A 56 -27.89 1.37 9.44
N LYS A 57 -28.89 0.57 9.84
CA LYS A 57 -28.84 -0.27 11.03
C LYS A 57 -29.23 -1.71 10.74
N GLN A 58 -28.36 -2.66 11.03
CA GLN A 58 -28.59 -4.10 10.86
C GLN A 58 -27.88 -4.91 11.94
N THR A 59 -28.50 -6.01 12.36
CA THR A 59 -27.88 -7.03 13.20
C THR A 59 -28.08 -8.38 12.53
N LEU A 60 -27.02 -9.18 12.46
CA LEU A 60 -27.04 -10.51 11.83
C LEU A 60 -26.31 -11.51 12.74
N GLU A 61 -26.82 -12.73 12.77
CA GLU A 61 -26.14 -13.89 13.32
C GLU A 61 -26.21 -15.02 12.30
N ASN A 62 -25.16 -15.85 12.23
CA ASN A 62 -25.24 -17.08 11.45
C ASN A 62 -25.98 -18.19 12.23
N LYS A 63 -26.32 -19.29 11.55
CA LYS A 63 -27.10 -20.38 12.15
C LYS A 63 -26.41 -21.03 13.36
N THR A 64 -25.08 -21.07 13.35
CA THR A 64 -24.22 -21.63 14.41
C THR A 64 -23.99 -20.66 15.57
N LYS A 65 -24.42 -19.39 15.44
CA LYS A 65 -24.24 -18.32 16.43
C LYS A 65 -22.77 -18.05 16.82
N ASN A 66 -21.84 -18.44 15.96
CA ASN A 66 -20.43 -18.13 16.12
C ASN A 66 -19.99 -16.91 15.30
N LEU A 67 -20.87 -16.36 14.45
CA LEU A 67 -20.71 -15.03 13.84
C LEU A 67 -21.76 -14.08 14.40
N SER A 68 -21.33 -12.92 14.90
CA SER A 68 -22.20 -11.80 15.27
C SER A 68 -21.80 -10.53 14.52
N VAL A 69 -22.75 -9.92 13.81
CA VAL A 69 -22.53 -8.70 13.04
C VAL A 69 -23.44 -7.61 13.55
N SER A 70 -22.87 -6.44 13.86
CA SER A 70 -23.60 -5.22 14.23
C SER A 70 -23.18 -4.08 13.32
N ILE A 71 -24.15 -3.55 12.55
CA ILE A 71 -23.98 -2.41 11.67
C ILE A 71 -24.89 -1.32 12.22
N ASP A 72 -24.31 -0.23 12.71
CA ASP A 72 -25.02 1.00 13.06
C ASP A 72 -24.13 2.14 12.58
N VAL A 73 -24.31 2.53 11.32
CA VAL A 73 -23.32 3.32 10.58
C VAL A 73 -23.95 4.52 9.90
N ASP A 74 -23.17 5.60 9.82
CA ASP A 74 -23.46 6.71 8.93
C ASP A 74 -23.19 6.29 7.48
N VAL A 75 -24.12 6.65 6.59
CA VAL A 75 -24.03 6.42 5.16
C VAL A 75 -23.47 7.68 4.50
N LYS A 76 -22.26 7.58 3.95
CA LYS A 76 -21.55 8.69 3.32
C LYS A 76 -21.65 8.59 1.80
N MET A 77 -22.25 9.59 1.19
CA MET A 77 -22.26 9.79 -0.25
C MET A 77 -22.20 11.27 -0.58
N LYS A 78 -21.68 11.63 -1.75
CA LYS A 78 -21.72 13.00 -2.25
C LYS A 78 -23.12 13.27 -2.83
N LYS A 79 -23.83 14.25 -2.28
CA LYS A 79 -25.17 14.63 -2.78
C LYS A 79 -25.00 15.55 -4.00
N ASN A 80 -25.97 15.53 -4.92
CA ASN A 80 -26.03 16.40 -6.10
C ASN A 80 -24.85 16.27 -7.08
N ILE A 81 -24.30 15.06 -7.23
CA ILE A 81 -23.33 14.73 -8.28
C ILE A 81 -23.84 13.59 -9.15
N ASP A 82 -23.32 13.50 -10.36
CA ASP A 82 -23.47 12.32 -11.19
C ASP A 82 -22.45 11.24 -10.81
N TYR A 83 -22.90 9.99 -10.82
CA TYR A 83 -22.08 8.82 -10.46
C TYR A 83 -21.53 8.14 -11.72
N PRO A 84 -20.27 8.37 -12.10
CA PRO A 84 -19.76 8.01 -13.41
C PRO A 84 -19.28 6.55 -13.46
N VAL A 85 -19.12 6.04 -14.68
CA VAL A 85 -18.21 4.94 -14.99
C VAL A 85 -17.20 5.46 -16.01
N VAL A 86 -15.91 5.32 -15.71
CA VAL A 86 -14.82 5.81 -16.56
C VAL A 86 -13.75 4.75 -16.76
N GLU A 87 -13.25 4.65 -17.97
CA GLU A 87 -12.05 3.86 -18.29
C GLU A 87 -10.82 4.69 -17.93
N VAL A 88 -9.86 4.03 -17.30
CA VAL A 88 -8.59 4.62 -16.88
C VAL A 88 -7.42 3.75 -17.32
N GLU A 89 -6.31 4.42 -17.61
CA GLU A 89 -5.07 3.78 -17.99
C GLU A 89 -3.88 4.47 -17.33
N LYS A 90 -2.80 3.71 -17.11
CA LYS A 90 -1.51 4.25 -16.65
C LYS A 90 -1.07 5.39 -17.54
N ARG A 91 -0.52 6.44 -16.94
CA ARG A 91 0.22 7.48 -17.65
C ARG A 91 1.62 7.62 -17.08
N GLU A 92 2.54 8.12 -17.88
CA GLU A 92 3.86 8.54 -17.43
C GLU A 92 3.87 10.03 -17.06
N PHE A 93 4.86 10.45 -16.26
CA PHE A 93 5.11 11.86 -16.03
C PHE A 93 5.74 12.51 -17.27
N THR A 94 5.21 13.68 -17.62
CA THR A 94 5.78 14.56 -18.66
C THR A 94 7.00 15.31 -18.14
N GLN A 95 7.82 15.84 -19.06
CA GLN A 95 8.96 16.66 -18.66
C GLN A 95 8.50 17.99 -18.02
N GLU A 96 7.36 18.53 -18.43
CA GLU A 96 6.77 19.73 -17.84
C GLU A 96 6.31 19.51 -16.40
N GLU A 97 5.75 18.33 -16.08
CA GLU A 97 5.48 17.91 -14.69
C GLU A 97 6.78 17.78 -13.90
N ALA A 98 7.78 17.10 -14.46
CA ALA A 98 9.06 16.93 -13.80
C ALA A 98 9.78 18.25 -13.51
N ASP A 99 9.71 19.21 -14.45
CA ASP A 99 10.28 20.55 -14.28
C ASP A 99 9.58 21.30 -13.13
N ARG A 100 8.26 21.10 -12.91
CA ARG A 100 7.55 21.65 -11.74
C ARG A 100 7.97 21.01 -10.41
N TYR A 101 8.19 19.70 -10.39
CA TYR A 101 8.72 19.01 -9.21
C TYR A 101 10.13 19.50 -8.87
N LEU A 102 11.00 19.61 -9.88
CA LEU A 102 12.35 20.13 -9.73
C LEU A 102 12.34 21.58 -9.21
N ASP A 103 11.53 22.46 -9.78
CA ASP A 103 11.46 23.86 -9.31
C ASP A 103 10.89 23.98 -7.90
N THR A 104 9.91 23.14 -7.55
CA THR A 104 9.25 23.16 -6.24
C THR A 104 10.13 22.61 -5.12
N PHE A 105 10.78 21.46 -5.36
CA PHE A 105 11.52 20.74 -4.34
C PHE A 105 13.02 21.08 -4.32
N ILE A 106 13.62 21.34 -5.48
CA ILE A 106 15.06 21.62 -5.61
C ILE A 106 15.31 23.12 -5.83
N GLY A 107 14.44 23.77 -6.60
CA GLY A 107 14.58 25.18 -6.97
C GLY A 107 15.89 25.48 -7.69
N LYS A 108 16.56 26.56 -7.28
CA LYS A 108 17.82 27.04 -7.89
C LYS A 108 19.06 26.29 -7.40
N LYS A 109 18.92 25.39 -6.42
CA LYS A 109 20.05 24.63 -5.88
C LYS A 109 20.67 23.73 -6.95
N THR A 110 21.95 23.45 -6.79
CA THR A 110 22.63 22.43 -7.61
C THR A 110 22.02 21.07 -7.35
N PHE A 111 21.74 20.33 -8.42
CA PHE A 111 21.15 19.00 -8.37
C PHE A 111 22.23 17.97 -8.66
N TYR A 112 22.62 17.23 -7.63
CA TYR A 112 23.72 16.28 -7.65
C TYR A 112 23.22 14.86 -7.88
N LYS A 113 24.04 14.04 -8.52
CA LYS A 113 23.82 12.61 -8.68
C LYS A 113 24.01 11.91 -7.34
N VAL A 114 23.07 11.04 -6.97
CA VAL A 114 23.19 10.23 -5.75
C VAL A 114 24.36 9.23 -5.92
N PRO A 115 25.34 9.20 -5.00
CA PRO A 115 26.44 8.24 -5.04
C PRO A 115 25.92 6.82 -4.79
N GLU A 116 26.37 5.87 -5.60
CA GLU A 116 25.99 4.44 -5.49
C GLU A 116 27.08 3.63 -4.76
N ASP A 117 28.35 4.04 -4.91
CA ASP A 117 29.46 3.42 -4.20
C ASP A 117 29.57 3.91 -2.76
N TRP A 118 29.83 2.99 -1.85
CA TRP A 118 30.13 3.30 -0.46
C TRP A 118 31.57 3.81 -0.32
N THR A 119 31.75 4.86 0.47
CA THR A 119 33.07 5.35 0.87
C THR A 119 33.73 4.40 1.88
N LYS A 120 35.06 4.51 2.02
CA LYS A 120 35.79 3.73 3.04
C LYS A 120 35.24 3.95 4.45
N SER A 121 34.92 5.19 4.82
CA SER A 121 34.39 5.50 6.16
C SER A 121 33.01 4.89 6.40
N GLU A 122 32.13 4.88 5.40
CA GLU A 122 30.80 4.27 5.52
C GLU A 122 30.91 2.74 5.66
N ILE A 123 31.80 2.11 4.88
CA ILE A 123 32.07 0.66 4.99
C ILE A 123 32.62 0.31 6.38
N GLU A 124 33.56 1.11 6.91
CA GLU A 124 34.12 0.91 8.25
C GLU A 124 33.04 1.01 9.34
N ASN A 125 32.17 2.03 9.27
CA ASN A 125 31.05 2.21 10.21
C ASN A 125 30.08 1.03 10.15
N ARG A 126 29.70 0.56 8.96
CA ARG A 126 28.81 -0.61 8.81
C ARG A 126 29.45 -1.88 9.37
N ILE A 127 30.75 -2.10 9.15
CA ILE A 127 31.48 -3.23 9.76
C ILE A 127 31.42 -3.15 11.29
N ILE A 128 31.51 -1.95 11.89
CA ILE A 128 31.41 -1.77 13.34
C ILE A 128 30.02 -2.14 13.84
N GLU A 129 28.95 -1.72 13.16
CA GLU A 129 27.57 -2.09 13.50
C GLU A 129 27.34 -3.60 13.45
N LEU A 130 27.72 -4.22 12.35
CA LEU A 130 27.59 -5.67 12.14
C LEU A 130 28.39 -6.47 13.19
N LYS A 131 29.55 -5.97 13.62
CA LYS A 131 30.32 -6.58 14.72
C LYS A 131 29.59 -6.49 16.06
N LYS A 132 28.83 -5.41 16.32
CA LYS A 132 28.00 -5.30 17.53
C LYS A 132 26.86 -6.31 17.49
N MET A 133 26.19 -6.46 16.35
CA MET A 133 25.16 -7.49 16.15
C MET A 133 25.70 -8.90 16.44
N LEU A 134 26.89 -9.23 15.92
CA LEU A 134 27.53 -10.53 16.19
C LEU A 134 27.95 -10.74 17.65
N ALA A 135 28.18 -9.66 18.40
CA ALA A 135 28.48 -9.75 19.83
C ALA A 135 27.22 -10.12 20.63
N ASP A 136 26.06 -9.66 20.19
CA ASP A 136 24.76 -9.93 20.82
C ASP A 136 24.19 -11.30 20.37
N ASP A 137 24.32 -11.64 19.08
CA ASP A 137 23.92 -12.93 18.51
C ASP A 137 24.94 -13.44 17.47
N LYS A 138 25.57 -14.58 17.75
CA LYS A 138 26.61 -15.16 16.89
C LYS A 138 26.08 -15.72 15.56
N ASP A 139 24.80 -16.05 15.50
CA ASP A 139 24.13 -16.52 14.30
C ASP A 139 23.27 -15.43 13.64
N ALA A 140 23.50 -14.17 14.02
CA ALA A 140 22.84 -13.02 13.43
C ALA A 140 22.90 -13.06 11.90
N VAL A 141 21.75 -12.77 11.32
CA VAL A 141 21.53 -12.65 9.88
C VAL A 141 21.35 -11.17 9.57
N ALA A 142 22.01 -10.69 8.53
CA ALA A 142 21.88 -9.32 8.04
C ALA A 142 20.57 -9.18 7.23
N ASP A 143 20.23 -7.95 6.87
CA ASP A 143 18.98 -7.60 6.21
C ASP A 143 18.76 -8.37 4.89
N ASN A 144 19.84 -8.76 4.21
CA ASN A 144 19.82 -9.56 2.97
C ASN A 144 19.71 -11.09 3.19
N GLY A 145 19.38 -11.54 4.40
CA GLY A 145 19.25 -12.97 4.72
C GLY A 145 20.58 -13.72 4.85
N LYS A 146 21.74 -13.06 4.70
CA LYS A 146 23.06 -13.69 4.86
C LYS A 146 23.57 -13.59 6.30
N LYS A 147 24.39 -14.56 6.71
CA LYS A 147 25.12 -14.47 7.98
C LYS A 147 25.93 -13.18 8.03
N VAL A 148 25.81 -12.44 9.14
CA VAL A 148 26.52 -11.17 9.35
C VAL A 148 28.04 -11.32 9.19
N SER A 149 28.61 -12.47 9.56
CA SER A 149 30.05 -12.76 9.38
C SER A 149 30.49 -12.78 7.91
N THR A 150 29.63 -13.27 7.01
CA THR A 150 29.87 -13.26 5.56
C THR A 150 29.84 -11.83 5.02
N VAL A 151 28.84 -11.06 5.43
CA VAL A 151 28.67 -9.65 5.02
C VAL A 151 29.89 -8.81 5.44
N ILE A 152 30.39 -8.96 6.67
CA ILE A 152 31.61 -8.28 7.13
C ILE A 152 32.82 -8.64 6.25
N LYS A 153 32.94 -9.89 5.80
CA LYS A 153 34.04 -10.31 4.94
C LYS A 153 33.97 -9.62 3.58
N ASP A 154 32.79 -9.48 3.00
CA ASP A 154 32.61 -8.86 1.69
C ASP A 154 32.78 -7.34 1.76
N LEU A 155 32.27 -6.70 2.82
CA LEU A 155 32.54 -5.29 3.12
C LEU A 155 34.05 -5.00 3.22
N ARG A 156 34.81 -5.84 3.92
CA ARG A 156 36.28 -5.68 4.02
C ARG A 156 36.98 -5.72 2.67
N LYS A 157 36.51 -6.56 1.74
CA LYS A 157 37.08 -6.59 0.37
C LYS A 157 36.72 -5.32 -0.41
N LYS A 158 35.47 -4.85 -0.32
CA LYS A 158 35.03 -3.62 -1.01
C LYS A 158 35.77 -2.39 -0.47
N MET A 159 36.13 -2.38 0.81
CA MET A 159 36.90 -1.31 1.43
C MET A 159 38.25 -1.01 0.73
N ASP A 160 38.87 -2.01 0.11
CA ASP A 160 40.15 -1.85 -0.59
C ASP A 160 40.01 -0.98 -1.84
N THR A 161 38.88 -1.08 -2.54
CA THR A 161 38.59 -0.36 -3.80
C THR A 161 37.64 0.83 -3.62
N ALA A 162 37.04 0.99 -2.44
CA ALA A 162 36.12 2.06 -2.14
C ALA A 162 36.77 3.46 -2.23
N PRO A 163 36.05 4.47 -2.74
CA PRO A 163 36.53 5.84 -2.76
C PRO A 163 36.67 6.41 -1.34
N LYS A 164 37.55 7.40 -1.18
CA LYS A 164 37.72 8.10 0.10
C LYS A 164 36.52 9.02 0.40
N GLU A 165 35.98 9.66 -0.62
CA GLU A 165 34.89 10.62 -0.57
C GLU A 165 33.96 10.37 -1.76
N ASP A 166 32.69 10.73 -1.61
CA ASP A 166 31.70 10.57 -2.69
C ASP A 166 32.06 11.46 -3.90
N PRO A 167 31.96 10.94 -5.14
CA PRO A 167 32.13 11.77 -6.32
C PRO A 167 31.00 12.81 -6.39
N VAL A 168 31.38 14.07 -6.61
CA VAL A 168 30.44 15.18 -6.77
C VAL A 168 30.17 15.39 -8.26
N GLU A 169 29.07 14.79 -8.73
CA GLU A 169 28.61 14.92 -10.12
C GLU A 169 27.23 15.58 -10.15
N ASN A 170 26.94 16.35 -11.21
CA ASN A 170 25.60 16.89 -11.43
C ASN A 170 24.67 15.80 -11.98
N ALA A 171 23.46 15.71 -11.43
CA ALA A 171 22.40 14.89 -11.98
C ALA A 171 21.75 15.55 -13.20
N SER A 172 21.23 14.72 -14.10
CA SER A 172 20.38 15.21 -15.19
C SER A 172 19.04 15.72 -14.63
N LYS A 173 18.62 16.90 -15.07
CA LYS A 173 17.26 17.44 -14.85
C LYS A 173 16.25 16.99 -15.92
N LYS A 174 16.70 16.16 -16.87
CA LYS A 174 15.87 15.55 -17.92
C LYS A 174 15.83 14.04 -17.75
N PHE A 175 14.73 13.42 -18.18
CA PHE A 175 14.57 11.98 -18.14
C PHE A 175 15.68 11.27 -18.91
N ILE A 176 16.38 10.35 -18.22
CA ILE A 176 17.38 9.46 -18.79
C ILE A 176 16.93 8.01 -18.66
N ALA A 177 17.37 7.14 -19.58
CA ALA A 177 17.05 5.72 -19.52
C ALA A 177 17.53 5.11 -18.19
N SER A 178 16.66 4.34 -17.54
CA SER A 178 16.91 3.70 -16.24
C SER A 178 15.97 2.52 -16.04
N GLY A 179 16.30 1.60 -15.13
CA GLY A 179 15.52 0.39 -14.91
C GLY A 179 15.88 -0.77 -15.84
N GLN A 180 15.41 -1.97 -15.53
CA GLN A 180 15.68 -3.16 -16.33
C GLN A 180 14.80 -3.26 -17.58
N GLN A 181 13.62 -2.62 -17.57
CA GLN A 181 12.63 -2.69 -18.64
C GLN A 181 12.62 -1.45 -19.57
N GLY A 182 13.69 -0.66 -19.57
CA GLY A 182 13.83 0.49 -20.48
C GLY A 182 13.02 1.71 -20.07
N GLY A 183 12.66 1.83 -18.79
CA GLY A 183 12.03 3.02 -18.22
C GLY A 183 12.93 4.27 -18.25
N LYS A 184 12.42 5.36 -17.68
CA LYS A 184 13.13 6.64 -17.63
C LYS A 184 13.02 7.26 -16.25
N ARG A 185 14.12 7.86 -15.78
CA ARG A 185 14.19 8.47 -14.45
C ARG A 185 14.87 9.84 -14.47
N ILE A 186 14.43 10.72 -13.57
CA ILE A 186 15.20 11.84 -13.05
C ILE A 186 15.48 11.53 -11.59
N PHE A 187 16.74 11.50 -11.17
CA PHE A 187 17.10 11.16 -9.80
C PHE A 187 18.35 11.90 -9.35
N GLY A 188 18.28 12.45 -8.14
CA GLY A 188 19.36 13.23 -7.57
C GLY A 188 19.00 13.79 -6.21
N TYR A 189 19.91 14.60 -5.67
CA TYR A 189 19.73 15.30 -4.41
C TYR A 189 20.27 16.72 -4.46
N CYS A 190 19.89 17.55 -3.50
CA CYS A 190 20.54 18.82 -3.22
C CYS A 190 20.88 18.94 -1.72
N ASN A 191 21.81 19.84 -1.40
CA ASN A 191 22.17 20.17 -0.04
C ASN A 191 21.32 21.36 0.44
N GLU A 192 20.77 21.24 1.64
CA GLU A 192 20.08 22.30 2.37
C GLU A 192 21.07 23.13 3.20
N GLU A 193 20.69 24.36 3.54
CA GLU A 193 21.54 25.28 4.32
C GLU A 193 21.81 24.78 5.75
N ASP A 194 20.90 23.98 6.30
CA ASP A 194 21.01 23.35 7.61
C ASP A 194 21.77 22.01 7.59
N GLY A 195 22.37 21.65 6.45
CA GLY A 195 23.15 20.43 6.28
C GLY A 195 22.32 19.19 5.91
N ARG A 196 20.98 19.30 5.84
CA ARG A 196 20.14 18.20 5.34
C ARG A 196 20.38 17.96 3.85
N LYS A 197 20.09 16.74 3.40
CA LYS A 197 19.99 16.40 1.97
C LYS A 197 18.52 16.23 1.61
N ALA A 198 18.12 16.85 0.51
CA ALA A 198 16.80 16.66 -0.08
C ALA A 198 16.94 15.83 -1.36
N TYR A 199 16.23 14.71 -1.45
CA TYR A 199 16.27 13.79 -2.58
C TYR A 199 15.00 13.93 -3.41
N LEU A 200 15.12 13.79 -4.73
CA LEU A 200 13.99 13.75 -5.65
C LEU A 200 14.23 12.64 -6.68
N SER A 201 13.24 11.75 -6.81
CA SER A 201 13.15 10.74 -7.86
C SER A 201 11.84 10.90 -8.60
N ILE A 202 11.88 10.86 -9.92
CA ILE A 202 10.71 10.83 -10.80
C ILE A 202 10.95 9.69 -11.78
N SER A 203 10.21 8.60 -11.62
CA SER A 203 10.41 7.33 -12.31
C SER A 203 9.21 7.01 -13.19
N ASN A 204 9.47 6.70 -14.45
CA ASN A 204 8.50 6.21 -15.43
C ASN A 204 8.90 4.78 -15.82
N SER A 205 8.16 3.78 -15.32
CA SER A 205 8.29 2.37 -15.69
C SER A 205 9.73 1.83 -15.62
N CYS A 206 10.50 2.28 -14.62
CA CYS A 206 11.83 1.73 -14.34
C CYS A 206 11.76 0.31 -13.77
N ASP A 207 10.66 0.00 -13.09
CA ASP A 207 10.35 -1.31 -12.55
C ASP A 207 8.90 -1.66 -12.91
N GLY A 208 8.74 -2.57 -13.87
CA GLY A 208 7.42 -2.98 -14.38
C GLY A 208 6.49 -1.82 -14.73
N ASN A 209 5.28 -1.87 -14.16
CA ASN A 209 4.24 -0.85 -14.33
C ASN A 209 4.37 0.35 -13.38
N THR A 210 5.39 0.41 -12.54
CA THR A 210 5.55 1.47 -11.53
C THR A 210 5.89 2.80 -12.19
N VAL A 211 5.05 3.80 -11.91
CA VAL A 211 5.28 5.20 -12.24
C VAL A 211 5.09 6.00 -10.96
N GLU A 212 6.11 6.74 -10.55
CA GLU A 212 6.07 7.47 -9.28
C GLU A 212 6.99 8.68 -9.21
N ALA A 213 6.66 9.62 -8.32
CA ALA A 213 7.52 10.73 -7.94
C ALA A 213 7.67 10.73 -6.41
N ILE A 214 8.90 10.64 -5.93
CA ILE A 214 9.24 10.60 -4.50
C ILE A 214 10.14 11.79 -4.19
N TYR A 215 9.87 12.48 -3.10
CA TYR A 215 10.75 13.48 -2.51
C TYR A 215 10.90 13.23 -1.02
N THR A 216 12.13 13.40 -0.50
CA THR A 216 12.43 13.30 0.93
C THR A 216 13.44 14.33 1.38
N ARG A 217 13.25 14.88 2.59
CA ARG A 217 14.16 15.85 3.25
C ARG A 217 14.11 15.62 4.76
N PHE A 218 14.60 14.46 5.19
CA PHE A 218 14.55 14.08 6.61
C PHE A 218 15.65 14.77 7.41
N GLU A 219 15.37 15.00 8.70
CA GLU A 219 16.25 15.73 9.62
C GLU A 219 17.55 14.97 9.92
N ASN A 220 17.43 13.67 10.25
CA ASN A 220 18.58 12.82 10.55
C ASN A 220 19.08 12.11 9.29
N GLU A 221 20.37 12.22 8.98
CA GLU A 221 20.99 11.57 7.82
C GLU A 221 20.82 10.05 7.78
N ASN A 222 20.69 9.43 8.95
CA ASN A 222 20.55 7.98 9.13
C ASN A 222 19.09 7.51 9.24
N GLN A 223 18.12 8.42 9.23
CA GLN A 223 16.70 8.05 9.19
C GLN A 223 16.37 7.53 7.78
N GLU A 224 15.80 6.32 7.68
CA GLU A 224 15.47 5.69 6.40
C GLU A 224 14.04 5.97 5.97
N ASP A 225 13.09 6.19 6.89
CA ASP A 225 11.71 6.46 6.49
C ASP A 225 10.89 7.36 7.42
N TYR A 226 9.71 7.74 6.91
CA TYR A 226 8.53 8.01 7.73
C TYR A 226 7.43 7.02 7.38
N THR A 227 6.86 6.35 8.38
CA THR A 227 5.77 5.38 8.22
C THR A 227 4.55 5.75 9.07
N SER A 228 3.37 5.78 8.46
CA SER A 228 2.06 5.92 9.11
C SER A 228 1.74 4.67 9.90
N ILE A 229 1.45 4.84 11.20
CA ILE A 229 1.24 3.72 12.12
C ILE A 229 0.07 3.97 13.07
N ASN A 230 -0.27 2.94 13.84
CA ASN A 230 -0.96 3.10 15.11
C ASN A 230 0.05 3.08 16.27
N THR A 231 0.17 4.20 16.98
CA THR A 231 1.14 4.34 18.09
C THR A 231 0.88 3.38 19.25
N SER A 232 -0.32 2.79 19.37
CA SER A 232 -0.62 1.81 20.41
C SER A 232 0.16 0.49 20.26
N ASP A 233 0.74 0.26 19.09
CA ASP A 233 1.44 -0.99 18.77
C ASP A 233 2.87 -0.99 19.36
N TYR A 234 3.29 0.13 19.96
CA TYR A 234 4.62 0.31 20.52
C TYR A 234 4.61 0.29 22.05
N THR A 235 5.69 -0.24 22.59
CA THR A 235 5.95 -0.33 24.03
C THR A 235 6.12 1.05 24.67
N SER A 236 5.78 1.16 25.96
CA SER A 236 5.73 2.44 26.68
C SER A 236 7.08 3.13 26.91
N ASN A 237 8.21 2.46 26.60
CA ASN A 237 9.53 3.07 26.57
C ASN A 237 9.76 3.95 25.33
N ILE A 238 8.91 3.83 24.31
CA ILE A 238 8.89 4.72 23.15
C ILE A 238 8.03 5.94 23.47
N LYS A 239 8.64 7.13 23.32
CA LYS A 239 7.94 8.41 23.38
C LYS A 239 7.89 9.01 21.99
N PHE A 240 6.71 9.33 21.50
CA PHE A 240 6.55 10.06 20.24
C PHE A 240 6.70 11.56 20.47
N GLU A 241 7.52 12.23 19.64
CA GLU A 241 7.64 13.68 19.66
C GLU A 241 6.30 14.33 19.32
N LYS A 242 5.95 15.40 20.04
CA LYS A 242 4.70 16.12 19.81
C LYS A 242 4.96 17.27 18.85
N LEU A 243 4.31 17.24 17.70
CA LEU A 243 4.30 18.33 16.73
C LEU A 243 3.68 19.60 17.32
N LYS A 244 4.26 20.74 16.96
CA LYS A 244 3.66 22.07 17.18
C LYS A 244 2.65 22.38 16.08
N LEU A 245 2.92 21.91 14.85
CA LEU A 245 2.00 21.95 13.72
C LEU A 245 0.69 21.22 14.08
N SER A 246 -0.45 21.79 13.70
CA SER A 246 -1.75 21.10 13.84
C SER A 246 -2.05 20.19 12.66
N LYS A 247 -3.00 19.25 12.82
CA LYS A 247 -3.46 18.41 11.71
C LYS A 247 -4.06 19.22 10.55
N ASP A 248 -4.81 20.27 10.88
CA ASP A 248 -5.49 21.11 9.89
C ASP A 248 -4.49 21.98 9.12
N ASP A 249 -3.44 22.45 9.80
CA ASP A 249 -2.34 23.18 9.14
C ASP A 249 -1.55 22.26 8.21
N ALA A 250 -1.27 21.01 8.62
CA ALA A 250 -0.61 20.03 7.77
C ALA A 250 -1.44 19.67 6.53
N GLU A 251 -2.76 19.51 6.69
CA GLU A 251 -3.68 19.30 5.56
C GLU A 251 -3.68 20.49 4.60
N THR A 252 -3.70 21.72 5.14
CA THR A 252 -3.63 22.95 4.34
C THR A 252 -2.34 23.05 3.55
N GLU A 253 -1.18 22.80 4.19
CA GLU A 253 0.13 22.82 3.53
C GLU A 253 0.23 21.76 2.43
N ALA A 254 -0.33 20.56 2.65
CA ALA A 254 -0.37 19.50 1.66
C ALA A 254 -1.24 19.87 0.45
N VAL A 255 -2.42 20.49 0.67
CA VAL A 255 -3.29 20.99 -0.40
C VAL A 255 -2.59 22.08 -1.21
N ASP A 256 -1.90 23.01 -0.54
CA ASP A 256 -1.14 24.07 -1.21
C ASP A 256 0.01 23.52 -2.05
N LEU A 257 0.69 22.46 -1.59
CA LEU A 257 1.68 21.75 -2.38
C LEU A 257 1.08 21.16 -3.65
N LEU A 258 -0.04 20.44 -3.57
CA LEU A 258 -0.69 19.85 -4.75
C LEU A 258 -1.12 20.94 -5.75
N ASN A 259 -1.64 22.08 -5.26
CA ASN A 259 -1.98 23.23 -6.08
C ASN A 259 -0.76 23.80 -6.81
N LYS A 260 0.36 23.99 -6.09
CA LYS A 260 1.63 24.46 -6.66
C LYS A 260 2.18 23.51 -7.73
N LEU A 261 2.07 22.20 -7.50
CA LEU A 261 2.47 21.16 -8.45
C LEU A 261 1.49 21.00 -9.62
N GLN A 262 0.32 21.64 -9.54
CA GLN A 262 -0.80 21.52 -10.47
C GLN A 262 -1.35 20.09 -10.57
N ILE A 263 -1.30 19.35 -9.45
CA ILE A 263 -1.91 18.03 -9.31
C ILE A 263 -3.40 18.22 -9.06
N LYS A 264 -4.22 17.87 -10.05
CA LYS A 264 -5.67 18.14 -10.05
C LYS A 264 -6.51 16.88 -9.88
N GLY A 265 -7.71 17.08 -9.35
CA GLY A 265 -8.69 16.01 -9.16
C GLY A 265 -8.26 15.07 -8.03
N PHE A 266 -7.83 15.61 -6.91
CA PHE A 266 -7.50 14.88 -5.70
C PHE A 266 -8.21 15.52 -4.51
N GLU A 267 -8.62 14.71 -3.55
CA GLU A 267 -9.21 15.17 -2.28
C GLU A 267 -8.43 14.55 -1.12
N PRO A 268 -8.19 15.28 -0.02
CA PRO A 268 -7.62 14.70 1.19
C PRO A 268 -8.59 13.67 1.76
N ARG A 269 -8.07 12.51 2.15
CA ARG A 269 -8.87 11.36 2.61
C ARG A 269 -8.54 10.91 4.01
N LYS A 270 -7.27 11.06 4.42
CA LYS A 270 -6.77 10.58 5.69
C LYS A 270 -5.61 11.46 6.13
N VAL A 271 -5.68 11.94 7.37
CA VAL A 271 -4.54 12.58 8.06
C VAL A 271 -4.13 11.68 9.22
N SER A 272 -2.95 11.08 9.13
CA SER A 272 -2.42 10.13 10.13
C SER A 272 -1.11 10.63 10.72
N LEU A 273 -0.76 10.13 11.90
CA LEU A 273 0.59 10.32 12.42
C LEU A 273 1.52 9.34 11.71
N ALA A 274 2.64 9.84 11.21
CA ALA A 274 3.77 9.05 10.73
C ALA A 274 4.96 9.21 11.68
N ILE A 275 5.82 8.20 11.71
CA ILE A 275 6.96 8.14 12.62
C ILE A 275 8.24 7.75 11.88
N ASP A 276 9.39 8.09 12.46
CA ASP A 276 10.66 7.44 12.13
C ASP A 276 10.56 5.97 12.58
N SER A 277 10.31 5.09 11.60
CA SER A 277 9.99 3.69 11.88
C SER A 277 11.23 2.91 12.33
N ASP A 278 12.41 3.24 11.81
CA ASP A 278 13.68 2.59 12.13
C ASP A 278 14.07 2.80 13.59
N THR A 279 13.99 4.07 14.04
CA THR A 279 14.23 4.39 15.44
C THR A 279 13.18 3.70 16.33
N ALA A 280 11.92 3.68 15.92
CA ALA A 280 10.91 3.00 16.72
C ALA A 280 11.15 1.49 16.80
N ALA A 281 11.45 0.82 15.69
CA ALA A 281 11.72 -0.61 15.60
C ALA A 281 12.96 -0.99 16.43
N THR A 282 14.04 -0.22 16.33
CA THR A 282 15.31 -0.44 17.05
C THR A 282 15.11 -0.49 18.57
N TYR A 283 14.18 0.30 19.11
CA TYR A 283 13.99 0.43 20.55
C TYR A 283 12.73 -0.26 21.07
N ASN A 284 11.81 -0.69 20.20
CA ASN A 284 10.58 -1.37 20.62
C ASN A 284 10.93 -2.67 21.35
N ASN A 285 10.22 -2.98 22.44
CA ASN A 285 10.46 -4.15 23.29
C ASN A 285 11.84 -4.20 23.97
N THR A 286 12.61 -3.11 23.95
CA THR A 286 13.88 -3.00 24.67
C THR A 286 13.72 -2.30 26.02
N LYS A 287 14.73 -2.40 26.90
CA LYS A 287 14.79 -1.63 28.15
C LYS A 287 15.20 -0.17 27.94
N LYS A 288 15.70 0.19 26.75
CA LYS A 288 16.20 1.53 26.45
C LYS A 288 15.04 2.43 26.08
N LYS A 289 15.05 3.66 26.61
CA LYS A 289 14.07 4.69 26.23
C LYS A 289 14.51 5.36 24.94
N ALA A 290 13.56 5.65 24.07
CA ALA A 290 13.79 6.44 22.86
C ALA A 290 12.70 7.48 22.68
N THR A 291 13.08 8.61 22.10
CA THR A 291 12.12 9.59 21.57
C THR A 291 12.14 9.46 20.05
N VAL A 292 10.97 9.17 19.47
CA VAL A 292 10.78 8.93 18.04
C VAL A 292 10.21 10.18 17.39
N LYS A 293 10.83 10.60 16.29
CA LYS A 293 10.37 11.73 15.48
C LYS A 293 9.03 11.42 14.83
N THR A 294 8.22 12.46 14.63
CA THR A 294 6.89 12.31 14.05
C THR A 294 6.63 13.36 12.97
N ALA A 295 5.75 13.02 12.05
CA ALA A 295 5.19 13.88 11.01
C ALA A 295 3.69 13.60 10.88
N TYR A 296 2.95 14.50 10.24
CA TYR A 296 1.62 14.18 9.72
C TYR A 296 1.73 13.68 8.28
N MET A 297 1.09 12.55 7.98
CA MET A 297 0.87 12.07 6.63
C MET A 297 -0.53 12.45 6.18
N VAL A 298 -0.63 13.25 5.11
CA VAL A 298 -1.88 13.59 4.43
C VAL A 298 -1.97 12.77 3.15
N LEU A 299 -2.93 11.85 3.10
CA LEU A 299 -3.16 10.96 1.97
C LEU A 299 -4.32 11.49 1.11
N PHE A 300 -4.07 11.60 -0.18
CA PHE A 300 -5.02 12.00 -1.21
C PHE A 300 -5.32 10.84 -2.15
N THR A 301 -6.57 10.72 -2.57
CA THR A 301 -6.97 9.80 -3.65
C THR A 301 -7.53 10.58 -4.83
N LYS A 302 -7.43 9.99 -6.02
CA LYS A 302 -8.03 10.55 -7.23
C LYS A 302 -9.53 10.78 -7.02
N SER A 303 -10.04 11.92 -7.44
CA SER A 303 -11.46 12.26 -7.45
C SER A 303 -11.89 12.58 -8.88
N TYR A 304 -13.06 12.08 -9.27
CA TYR A 304 -13.70 12.42 -10.52
C TYR A 304 -15.08 12.99 -10.25
N ASN A 305 -15.35 14.19 -10.77
CA ASN A 305 -16.62 14.90 -10.56
C ASN A 305 -17.02 15.02 -9.07
N GLY A 306 -16.03 15.20 -8.18
CA GLY A 306 -16.23 15.29 -6.72
C GLY A 306 -16.44 13.94 -6.02
N MET A 307 -16.34 12.83 -6.74
CA MET A 307 -16.38 11.47 -6.19
C MET A 307 -14.96 10.92 -6.03
N PRO A 308 -14.47 10.75 -4.79
CA PRO A 308 -13.14 10.21 -4.54
C PRO A 308 -13.09 8.71 -4.85
N ALA A 309 -11.90 8.23 -5.20
CA ALA A 309 -11.58 6.82 -5.21
C ALA A 309 -11.42 6.29 -3.78
N VAL A 310 -11.66 5.00 -3.61
CA VAL A 310 -11.39 4.24 -2.39
C VAL A 310 -9.95 4.48 -1.91
N VAL A 311 -9.78 4.51 -0.60
CA VAL A 311 -8.45 4.53 0.01
C VAL A 311 -7.96 3.09 0.09
N GLN A 312 -6.81 2.83 -0.51
CA GLN A 312 -5.98 1.66 -0.18
C GLN A 312 -4.81 2.16 0.68
N ASP A 313 -4.42 1.41 1.71
CA ASP A 313 -3.28 1.76 2.57
C ASP A 313 -1.92 1.46 1.88
N THR A 314 -1.83 1.65 0.56
CA THR A 314 -0.64 1.30 -0.25
C THR A 314 0.50 2.30 -0.11
N ILE A 315 0.23 3.55 0.27
CA ILE A 315 1.26 4.53 0.59
C ILE A 315 1.11 4.93 2.05
N GLY A 316 1.61 4.06 2.92
CA GLY A 316 1.80 4.34 4.34
C GLY A 316 3.20 4.87 4.67
N THR A 317 4.15 4.77 3.74
CA THR A 317 5.57 5.01 4.00
C THR A 317 6.19 5.88 2.92
N VAL A 318 7.15 6.71 3.29
CA VAL A 318 8.09 7.34 2.36
C VAL A 318 9.51 7.10 2.83
N SER A 319 10.35 6.57 1.94
CA SER A 319 11.73 6.18 2.27
C SER A 319 12.76 7.11 1.65
N ARG A 320 13.87 7.29 2.35
CA ARG A 320 15.06 8.03 1.92
C ARG A 320 15.70 7.27 0.76
N MET A 321 15.99 7.98 -0.32
CA MET A 321 16.59 7.40 -1.52
C MET A 321 18.11 7.61 -1.52
N ASN A 322 18.79 7.15 -0.47
CA ASN A 322 20.22 7.38 -0.28
C ASN A 322 21.13 6.37 -1.02
N GLY A 323 20.69 5.74 -2.11
CA GLY A 323 21.55 5.06 -3.08
C GLY A 323 22.49 3.95 -2.59
N LYS A 324 22.47 3.59 -1.31
CA LYS A 324 23.50 2.79 -0.66
C LYS A 324 22.80 1.75 0.22
N SER A 325 22.54 0.56 -0.32
CA SER A 325 22.11 -0.59 0.47
C SER A 325 23.25 -1.61 0.57
N ILE A 326 23.10 -2.58 1.48
CA ILE A 326 24.05 -3.69 1.60
C ILE A 326 24.07 -4.58 0.36
N GLU A 327 22.96 -4.61 -0.39
CA GLU A 327 22.81 -5.34 -1.65
C GLU A 327 23.60 -4.65 -2.77
N THR A 328 23.67 -3.32 -2.77
CA THR A 328 24.52 -2.53 -3.68
C THR A 328 26.00 -2.90 -3.54
N ILE A 329 26.45 -3.25 -2.33
CA ILE A 329 27.84 -3.65 -2.05
C ILE A 329 28.17 -5.04 -2.61
N GLU A 330 27.16 -5.91 -2.71
CA GLU A 330 27.32 -7.28 -3.19
C GLU A 330 27.27 -7.39 -4.72
N GLY A 331 27.15 -6.25 -5.42
CA GLY A 331 26.91 -6.22 -6.86
C GLY A 331 25.55 -6.78 -7.25
N LYS A 332 24.61 -6.75 -6.28
CA LYS A 332 23.25 -7.29 -6.33
C LYS A 332 22.17 -6.21 -6.21
N ALA A 333 22.52 -4.96 -6.45
CA ALA A 333 21.52 -3.94 -6.66
C ALA A 333 22.17 -2.88 -7.54
N ASP A 334 21.83 -2.89 -8.82
CA ASP A 334 21.74 -1.62 -9.53
C ASP A 334 20.72 -0.78 -8.73
N LEU A 335 20.91 0.53 -8.58
CA LEU A 335 19.85 1.44 -8.08
C LEU A 335 18.66 1.57 -9.05
N LYS A 336 18.35 0.50 -9.77
CA LYS A 336 17.23 0.25 -10.66
C LYS A 336 16.16 -0.52 -9.88
N GLY A 337 15.44 0.17 -9.00
CA GLY A 337 14.28 -0.41 -8.33
C GLY A 337 14.64 -1.41 -7.24
N THR A 338 13.69 -1.58 -6.34
CA THR A 338 13.72 -2.48 -5.19
C THR A 338 13.81 -3.95 -5.61
N ASP A 339 14.41 -4.75 -4.72
CA ASP A 339 14.40 -6.21 -4.64
C ASP A 339 14.98 -7.00 -5.83
N GLU A 340 16.21 -7.48 -5.63
CA GLU A 340 16.89 -8.48 -6.47
C GLU A 340 16.51 -9.93 -6.11
N GLN A 341 15.27 -10.13 -5.65
CA GLN A 341 14.62 -11.44 -5.76
C GLN A 341 13.91 -11.47 -7.11
N ASP A 342 13.93 -12.62 -7.79
CA ASP A 342 13.20 -12.87 -9.03
C ASP A 342 11.91 -12.04 -9.04
N VAL A 343 11.89 -10.93 -9.80
CA VAL A 343 10.69 -10.07 -9.87
C VAL A 343 9.64 -10.99 -10.41
N ASP A 344 8.77 -11.46 -9.51
CA ASP A 344 7.70 -12.36 -9.89
C ASP A 344 7.00 -11.66 -11.06
N GLU A 345 6.75 -12.36 -12.16
CA GLU A 345 6.07 -11.74 -13.31
C GLU A 345 4.75 -11.08 -12.87
N GLU A 346 4.20 -11.52 -11.74
CA GLU A 346 3.08 -10.96 -11.01
C GLU A 346 3.37 -9.60 -10.34
N TYR A 347 4.52 -9.41 -9.69
CA TYR A 347 4.93 -8.12 -9.10
C TYR A 347 5.16 -7.04 -10.17
N ALA A 348 5.81 -7.40 -11.28
CA ALA A 348 6.02 -6.49 -12.42
C ALA A 348 4.69 -6.05 -13.10
N LYS A 349 3.63 -6.84 -12.95
CA LYS A 349 2.27 -6.54 -13.44
C LYS A 349 1.45 -5.69 -12.47
N GLN A 350 1.93 -5.45 -11.25
CA GLN A 350 1.16 -4.74 -10.24
C GLN A 350 0.96 -3.27 -10.63
N TRP A 351 -0.29 -2.90 -10.90
CA TRP A 351 -0.71 -1.52 -11.10
C TRP A 351 -1.42 -1.06 -9.83
N TYR A 352 -0.78 -0.22 -9.02
CA TYR A 352 -1.38 0.30 -7.79
C TYR A 352 -2.46 1.35 -8.09
N TYR A 353 -3.25 1.72 -7.07
CA TYR A 353 -4.16 2.85 -7.19
C TYR A 353 -3.38 4.17 -7.22
N GLU A 354 -3.97 5.15 -7.90
CA GLU A 354 -3.41 6.50 -7.99
C GLU A 354 -3.61 7.26 -6.68
N THR A 355 -2.51 7.54 -5.98
CA THR A 355 -2.50 8.18 -4.66
C THR A 355 -1.36 9.18 -4.56
N VAL A 356 -1.57 10.20 -3.72
CA VAL A 356 -0.53 11.16 -3.34
C VAL A 356 -0.47 11.20 -1.81
N ALA A 357 0.72 11.02 -1.23
CA ALA A 357 0.96 11.21 0.20
C ALA A 357 1.94 12.36 0.41
N VAL A 358 1.65 13.22 1.38
CA VAL A 358 2.55 14.31 1.81
C VAL A 358 2.83 14.16 3.29
N PHE A 359 4.10 14.23 3.66
CA PHE A 359 4.58 14.13 5.04
C PHE A 359 5.11 15.48 5.48
N ILE A 360 4.57 16.00 6.59
CA ILE A 360 4.84 17.36 7.09
C ILE A 360 5.17 17.30 8.58
N ASP A 361 6.29 17.91 8.97
CA ASP A 361 6.66 18.12 10.37
C ASP A 361 6.80 19.62 10.69
N ASP A 362 7.32 19.96 11.88
CA ASP A 362 7.49 21.35 12.30
C ASP A 362 8.48 22.15 11.41
N SER A 363 9.21 21.50 10.48
CA SER A 363 10.09 22.11 9.48
C SER A 363 9.46 22.23 8.08
N GLY A 364 8.18 21.86 7.94
CA GLY A 364 7.41 21.85 6.70
C GLY A 364 7.42 20.47 6.01
N ILE A 365 7.24 20.45 4.69
CA ILE A 365 7.24 19.21 3.90
C ILE A 365 8.59 18.47 4.02
N VAL A 366 8.55 17.25 4.53
CA VAL A 366 9.69 16.34 4.68
C VAL A 366 9.59 15.11 3.78
N GLY A 367 8.40 14.81 3.24
CA GLY A 367 8.19 13.72 2.32
C GLY A 367 7.03 13.97 1.36
N PHE A 368 7.14 13.42 0.16
CA PHE A 368 6.08 13.41 -0.85
C PHE A 368 6.21 12.14 -1.68
N HIS A 369 5.08 11.49 -1.96
CA HIS A 369 5.02 10.32 -2.83
C HIS A 369 3.75 10.38 -3.69
N TYR A 370 3.91 10.50 -5.01
CA TYR A 370 2.83 10.36 -5.99
C TYR A 370 3.04 9.07 -6.76
N GLN A 371 2.12 8.12 -6.62
CA GLN A 371 2.21 6.79 -7.23
C GLN A 371 1.12 6.57 -8.29
N SER A 372 1.47 5.77 -9.30
CA SER A 372 0.57 5.24 -10.33
C SER A 372 -0.35 6.30 -10.96
N PRO A 373 0.19 7.44 -11.44
CA PRO A 373 -0.60 8.42 -12.16
C PRO A 373 -1.41 7.77 -13.28
N SER A 374 -2.65 8.22 -13.46
CA SER A 374 -3.56 7.68 -14.46
C SER A 374 -4.25 8.77 -15.27
N ASN A 375 -4.63 8.43 -16.50
CA ASN A 375 -5.48 9.24 -17.35
C ASN A 375 -6.84 8.57 -17.52
N ILE A 376 -7.85 9.40 -17.74
CA ILE A 376 -9.17 8.94 -18.16
C ILE A 376 -9.12 8.80 -19.67
N SER A 377 -9.09 7.56 -20.14
CA SER A 377 -9.08 7.25 -21.58
C SER A 377 -10.46 7.44 -22.19
N LYS A 378 -11.53 7.17 -21.41
CA LYS A 378 -12.92 7.31 -21.88
C LYS A 378 -13.92 7.46 -20.74
N VAL A 379 -14.91 8.32 -20.95
CA VAL A 379 -16.11 8.40 -20.09
C VAL A 379 -17.16 7.46 -20.65
N VAL A 380 -17.38 6.32 -19.99
CA VAL A 380 -18.37 5.33 -20.42
C VAL A 380 -19.78 5.88 -20.20
N THR A 381 -20.05 6.37 -19.01
CA THR A 381 -21.27 7.12 -18.69
C THR A 381 -20.95 8.19 -17.65
N LYS A 382 -21.55 9.36 -17.80
CA LYS A 382 -21.43 10.45 -16.82
C LYS A 382 -22.27 10.17 -15.58
N SER A 383 -23.42 9.52 -15.73
CA SER A 383 -24.42 9.31 -14.68
C SER A 383 -25.00 7.90 -14.79
N SER A 384 -24.48 6.97 -14.00
CA SER A 384 -24.81 5.55 -14.06
C SER A 384 -26.13 5.24 -13.36
N SER A 385 -26.87 4.24 -13.84
CA SER A 385 -27.97 3.69 -13.05
C SER A 385 -27.42 2.83 -11.92
N LEU A 386 -27.58 3.32 -10.69
CA LEU A 386 -27.20 2.60 -9.48
C LEU A 386 -28.36 1.76 -8.94
N LEU A 387 -28.03 0.64 -8.30
CA LEU A 387 -28.96 -0.17 -7.54
C LEU A 387 -29.63 0.67 -6.45
N ALA A 388 -30.95 0.50 -6.30
CA ALA A 388 -31.68 1.09 -5.19
C ALA A 388 -31.01 0.68 -3.86
N PHE A 389 -30.90 1.62 -2.92
CA PHE A 389 -30.17 1.37 -1.68
C PHE A 389 -30.71 0.16 -0.90
N GLN A 390 -32.01 -0.09 -0.95
CA GLN A 390 -32.62 -1.29 -0.34
C GLN A 390 -32.07 -2.60 -0.91
N ASP A 391 -31.70 -2.64 -2.18
CA ASP A 391 -31.11 -3.83 -2.80
C ASP A 391 -29.63 -3.96 -2.40
N VAL A 392 -28.90 -2.84 -2.28
CA VAL A 392 -27.55 -2.83 -1.68
C VAL A 392 -27.59 -3.38 -0.25
N GLU A 393 -28.55 -2.95 0.58
CA GLU A 393 -28.71 -3.47 1.95
C GLU A 393 -28.95 -4.99 1.97
N LYS A 394 -29.79 -5.50 1.06
CA LYS A 394 -30.03 -6.95 0.95
C LYS A 394 -28.76 -7.69 0.56
N ILE A 395 -27.96 -7.14 -0.36
CA ILE A 395 -26.68 -7.71 -0.78
C ILE A 395 -25.71 -7.72 0.41
N ILE A 396 -25.57 -6.62 1.15
CA ILE A 396 -24.73 -6.57 2.37
C ILE A 396 -25.12 -7.70 3.32
N LYS A 397 -26.40 -7.83 3.66
CA LYS A 397 -26.88 -8.89 4.58
C LYS A 397 -26.51 -10.29 4.12
N LYS A 398 -26.76 -10.58 2.84
CA LYS A 398 -26.46 -11.88 2.24
C LYS A 398 -24.95 -12.14 2.27
N MET A 399 -24.17 -11.19 1.77
CA MET A 399 -22.73 -11.40 1.56
C MET A 399 -21.93 -11.41 2.85
N MET A 400 -22.37 -10.73 3.91
CA MET A 400 -21.78 -10.87 5.25
C MET A 400 -21.80 -12.33 5.74
N LEU A 401 -22.90 -13.05 5.51
CA LEU A 401 -23.04 -14.46 5.91
C LEU A 401 -22.30 -15.43 4.98
N VAL A 402 -22.08 -15.04 3.73
CA VAL A 402 -21.36 -15.86 2.74
C VAL A 402 -19.85 -15.72 2.90
N LYS A 403 -19.35 -14.49 3.06
CA LYS A 403 -17.93 -14.17 3.17
C LYS A 403 -17.34 -14.67 4.49
N TYR A 404 -18.05 -14.45 5.60
CA TYR A 404 -17.53 -14.77 6.93
C TYR A 404 -18.03 -16.12 7.42
N GLN A 405 -17.30 -17.16 7.04
CA GLN A 405 -17.47 -18.50 7.58
C GLN A 405 -16.52 -18.70 8.75
N VAL A 406 -17.06 -18.90 9.94
CA VAL A 406 -16.30 -19.00 11.18
C VAL A 406 -16.14 -20.47 11.53
N ALA A 407 -14.90 -20.91 11.80
CA ALA A 407 -14.60 -22.27 12.26
C ALA A 407 -15.37 -22.62 13.55
N ASP A 408 -15.61 -23.90 13.78
CA ASP A 408 -16.45 -24.37 14.90
C ASP A 408 -15.84 -24.02 16.27
N GLU A 409 -14.52 -23.97 16.37
CA GLU A 409 -13.72 -23.60 17.54
C GLU A 409 -13.52 -22.09 17.71
N ALA A 410 -14.03 -21.28 16.78
CA ALA A 410 -13.86 -19.84 16.79
C ALA A 410 -15.20 -19.10 16.96
N LYS A 411 -15.13 -17.86 17.44
CA LYS A 411 -16.21 -16.89 17.37
C LYS A 411 -15.70 -15.62 16.72
N MET A 412 -16.54 -14.99 15.90
CA MET A 412 -16.20 -13.76 15.21
C MET A 412 -17.24 -12.69 15.52
N THR A 413 -16.77 -11.48 15.79
CA THR A 413 -17.59 -10.29 15.89
C THR A 413 -17.18 -9.27 14.83
N ILE A 414 -18.16 -8.70 14.15
CA ILE A 414 -17.95 -7.65 13.16
C ILE A 414 -18.78 -6.44 13.56
N LYS A 415 -18.12 -5.29 13.69
CA LYS A 415 -18.76 -4.01 14.01
C LYS A 415 -18.55 -3.03 12.86
N GLY A 416 -19.62 -2.74 12.13
CA GLY A 416 -19.62 -1.69 11.12
C GLY A 416 -19.36 -0.32 11.75
N LYS A 417 -18.54 0.50 11.08
CA LYS A 417 -18.23 1.89 11.47
C LYS A 417 -18.77 2.90 10.48
N ARG A 418 -18.78 2.57 9.19
CA ARG A 418 -19.11 3.51 8.11
C ARG A 418 -19.44 2.78 6.82
N LEU A 419 -20.45 3.26 6.09
CA LEU A 419 -20.73 2.85 4.72
C LEU A 419 -20.47 4.04 3.78
N GLU A 420 -19.65 3.89 2.76
CA GLU A 420 -19.30 4.98 1.84
C GLU A 420 -19.48 4.60 0.37
N LEU A 421 -20.06 5.50 -0.43
CA LEU A 421 -20.08 5.41 -1.89
C LEU A 421 -18.89 6.17 -2.48
N SER A 422 -17.98 5.45 -3.11
CA SER A 422 -16.73 5.97 -3.70
C SER A 422 -16.37 5.20 -4.98
N LEU A 423 -15.39 5.65 -5.75
CA LEU A 423 -14.96 4.95 -6.97
C LEU A 423 -13.97 3.83 -6.62
N ALA A 424 -14.16 2.63 -7.17
CA ALA A 424 -13.15 1.58 -7.14
C ALA A 424 -12.81 1.13 -8.56
N ARG A 425 -11.54 0.79 -8.78
CA ARG A 425 -11.03 0.32 -10.06
C ARG A 425 -11.22 -1.19 -10.17
N ILE A 426 -11.84 -1.62 -11.26
CA ILE A 426 -11.85 -3.01 -11.73
C ILE A 426 -10.79 -3.10 -12.82
N LYS A 427 -9.75 -3.93 -12.61
CA LYS A 427 -8.75 -4.19 -13.66
C LYS A 427 -9.39 -4.94 -14.83
N GLU A 428 -9.03 -4.55 -16.04
CA GLU A 428 -9.48 -5.27 -17.23
C GLU A 428 -8.70 -6.57 -17.39
N LYS A 429 -9.39 -7.67 -17.72
CA LYS A 429 -8.77 -8.97 -17.85
C LYS A 429 -7.75 -8.96 -19.00
N ASN A 430 -6.53 -9.41 -18.74
CA ASN A 430 -5.44 -9.52 -19.73
C ASN A 430 -4.92 -8.17 -20.29
N GLN A 431 -5.22 -7.03 -19.66
CA GLN A 431 -4.58 -5.76 -20.02
C GLN A 431 -3.79 -5.22 -18.83
N ASP A 432 -2.47 -5.10 -19.02
CA ASP A 432 -1.59 -4.50 -18.02
C ASP A 432 -1.89 -2.99 -17.92
N ALA A 433 -2.12 -2.54 -16.69
CA ALA A 433 -2.29 -1.12 -16.33
C ALA A 433 -3.47 -0.37 -17.01
N LYS A 434 -4.58 -1.10 -17.27
CA LYS A 434 -5.89 -0.56 -17.70
C LYS A 434 -7.03 -1.09 -16.86
N GLY A 435 -8.07 -0.28 -16.69
CA GLY A 435 -9.22 -0.66 -15.89
C GLY A 435 -10.36 0.33 -15.96
N ILE A 436 -11.39 0.08 -15.16
CA ILE A 436 -12.61 0.87 -15.13
C ILE A 436 -12.88 1.28 -13.69
N PHE A 437 -13.02 2.58 -13.44
CA PHE A 437 -13.58 3.07 -12.19
C PHE A 437 -15.10 2.96 -12.22
N VAL A 438 -15.65 2.32 -11.19
CA VAL A 438 -17.09 2.15 -10.99
C VAL A 438 -17.50 2.65 -9.61
N PRO A 439 -18.75 3.12 -9.43
CA PRO A 439 -19.29 3.46 -8.12
C PRO A 439 -19.42 2.21 -7.25
N VAL A 440 -18.87 2.26 -6.03
CA VAL A 440 -18.83 1.14 -5.08
C VAL A 440 -19.25 1.59 -3.70
N TRP A 441 -20.15 0.82 -3.09
CA TRP A 441 -20.48 0.91 -1.68
C TRP A 441 -19.51 0.07 -0.86
N THR A 442 -18.72 0.70 0.00
CA THR A 442 -17.77 0.01 0.90
C THR A 442 -18.15 0.18 2.36
N LEU A 443 -18.35 -0.95 3.05
CA LEU A 443 -18.53 -1.02 4.49
C LEU A 443 -17.16 -1.17 5.16
N TYR A 444 -16.83 -0.22 6.04
CA TYR A 444 -15.64 -0.26 6.89
C TYR A 444 -16.04 -0.60 8.34
N GLY A 445 -15.17 -1.31 9.06
CA GLY A 445 -15.50 -1.76 10.41
C GLY A 445 -14.35 -2.42 11.14
N ASP A 446 -14.66 -2.92 12.33
CA ASP A 446 -13.76 -3.74 13.13
C ASP A 446 -14.16 -5.21 13.05
N THR A 447 -13.16 -6.07 13.06
CA THR A 447 -13.31 -7.52 13.11
C THR A 447 -12.52 -8.04 14.30
N VAL A 448 -13.13 -8.91 15.10
CA VAL A 448 -12.44 -9.62 16.18
C VAL A 448 -12.76 -11.11 16.08
N VAL A 449 -11.73 -11.95 16.04
CA VAL A 449 -11.83 -13.40 16.12
C VAL A 449 -11.36 -13.87 17.49
N TYR A 450 -12.11 -14.78 18.08
CA TYR A 450 -11.85 -15.41 19.37
C TYR A 450 -11.71 -16.91 19.18
N TYR A 451 -10.65 -17.53 19.68
CA TYR A 451 -10.44 -18.97 19.62
C TYR A 451 -10.70 -19.66 20.97
N ASP A 452 -11.20 -20.90 20.95
CA ASP A 452 -11.39 -21.71 22.17
C ASP A 452 -10.04 -22.14 22.77
N LYS A 453 -9.77 -21.62 23.97
CA LYS A 453 -8.56 -21.85 24.78
C LYS A 453 -8.27 -23.34 25.03
N ASN A 454 -9.29 -24.20 25.00
CA ASN A 454 -9.11 -25.62 25.28
C ASN A 454 -8.55 -26.42 24.09
N LYS A 455 -8.42 -25.81 22.90
CA LYS A 455 -7.96 -26.48 21.67
C LYS A 455 -6.69 -25.89 21.05
N THR A 456 -6.37 -24.61 21.29
CA THR A 456 -5.26 -23.91 20.60
C THR A 456 -4.02 -23.64 21.47
N GLY A 457 -4.02 -24.03 22.74
CA GLY A 457 -2.90 -23.81 23.66
C GLY A 457 -2.93 -22.45 24.37
N PRO A 458 -1.94 -22.16 25.25
CA PRO A 458 -2.04 -21.06 26.20
C PRO A 458 -1.60 -19.71 25.62
N LYS A 459 -2.42 -19.12 24.74
CA LYS A 459 -2.50 -17.67 24.50
C LYS A 459 -3.92 -17.30 24.06
N ASP A 460 -4.49 -16.26 24.67
CA ASP A 460 -5.67 -15.56 24.16
C ASP A 460 -5.28 -14.84 22.86
N GLU A 461 -5.12 -15.56 21.75
CA GLU A 461 -4.87 -14.92 20.46
C GLU A 461 -6.20 -14.36 19.95
N GLN A 462 -6.39 -13.06 20.16
CA GLN A 462 -7.45 -12.29 19.53
C GLN A 462 -6.87 -11.70 18.25
N GLU A 463 -7.31 -12.19 17.10
CA GLU A 463 -7.04 -11.49 15.85
C GLU A 463 -8.01 -10.32 15.77
N LYS A 464 -7.46 -9.12 15.69
CA LYS A 464 -8.24 -7.88 15.65
C LYS A 464 -7.80 -7.02 14.47
N ALA A 465 -8.71 -6.83 13.52
CA ALA A 465 -8.58 -5.82 12.48
C ALA A 465 -9.44 -4.61 12.85
N VAL A 466 -8.87 -3.41 12.78
CA VAL A 466 -9.56 -2.17 13.19
C VAL A 466 -9.75 -1.25 11.99
N ASN A 467 -10.99 -0.83 11.77
CA ASN A 467 -11.38 0.11 10.73
C ASN A 467 -10.91 -0.29 9.32
N THR A 468 -10.96 -1.58 9.01
CA THR A 468 -10.59 -2.15 7.72
C THR A 468 -11.81 -2.28 6.81
N GLU A 469 -11.57 -2.58 5.53
CA GLU A 469 -12.62 -2.98 4.60
C GLU A 469 -13.29 -4.28 5.07
N ILE A 470 -14.61 -4.25 5.26
CA ILE A 470 -15.41 -5.45 5.54
C ILE A 470 -15.97 -6.01 4.24
N LEU A 471 -16.54 -5.14 3.39
CA LEU A 471 -17.24 -5.55 2.18
C LEU A 471 -17.31 -4.38 1.19
N SER A 472 -17.06 -4.65 -0.10
CA SER A 472 -17.22 -3.68 -1.18
C SER A 472 -18.14 -4.21 -2.29
N ILE A 473 -19.19 -3.46 -2.63
CA ILE A 473 -20.23 -3.86 -3.58
C ILE A 473 -20.29 -2.86 -4.72
N ASN A 474 -20.18 -3.34 -5.96
CA ASN A 474 -20.43 -2.53 -7.14
C ASN A 474 -21.86 -2.00 -7.12
N ALA A 475 -22.01 -0.68 -7.06
CA ALA A 475 -23.31 -0.05 -6.95
C ALA A 475 -24.12 -0.11 -8.26
N VAL A 476 -23.53 -0.50 -9.38
CA VAL A 476 -24.22 -0.67 -10.67
C VAL A 476 -24.93 -2.02 -10.75
N ASP A 477 -24.24 -3.11 -10.40
CA ASP A 477 -24.73 -4.46 -10.66
C ASP A 477 -24.80 -5.39 -9.45
N GLY A 478 -24.30 -4.95 -8.29
CA GLY A 478 -24.33 -5.69 -7.04
C GLY A 478 -23.23 -6.74 -6.89
N SER A 479 -22.28 -6.81 -7.82
CA SER A 479 -21.13 -7.71 -7.74
C SER A 479 -20.18 -7.33 -6.61
N MET A 480 -19.47 -8.32 -6.08
CA MET A 480 -18.44 -8.12 -5.07
C MET A 480 -17.16 -7.55 -5.70
N ILE A 481 -16.62 -6.50 -5.09
CA ILE A 481 -15.32 -5.93 -5.43
C ILE A 481 -14.34 -6.31 -4.31
N HIS A 482 -13.12 -6.67 -4.72
CA HIS A 482 -12.01 -6.91 -3.82
C HIS A 482 -11.11 -5.69 -3.96
N LEU A 483 -10.96 -4.90 -2.89
CA LEU A 483 -10.13 -3.71 -2.93
C LEU A 483 -8.66 -4.04 -2.70
N ASN A 484 -8.35 -5.03 -1.88
CA ASN A 484 -6.98 -5.50 -1.70
C ASN A 484 -6.77 -6.75 -2.56
N GLU A 485 -5.74 -6.71 -3.41
CA GLU A 485 -5.40 -7.78 -4.37
C GLU A 485 -4.32 -8.72 -3.83
N PHE A 486 -4.12 -8.78 -2.51
CA PHE A 486 -3.43 -9.93 -1.94
C PHE A 486 -4.43 -11.08 -2.00
N ASP A 487 -4.35 -11.87 -3.07
CA ASP A 487 -5.04 -13.15 -3.12
C ASP A 487 -4.53 -13.95 -1.91
N GLU A 488 -5.42 -14.22 -0.96
CA GLU A 488 -5.17 -15.20 0.09
C GLU A 488 -5.15 -16.56 -0.61
N ASP A 489 -3.94 -17.15 -0.71
CA ASP A 489 -3.71 -18.51 -1.22
C ASP A 489 -4.51 -19.61 -0.48
#